data_AF-A0A948UWL7-F1
#
_entry.id   AF-A0A948UWL7-F1
#
_cell.length_a   1.000
_cell.length_b   1.000
_cell.length_c   1.000
_cell.angle_alpha   90.00
_cell.angle_beta   90.00
_cell.angle_gamma   90.00
#
_symmetry.space_group_name_H-M   'P 1'
#
loop_
_entity.id
_entity.type
_entity.pdbx_description
1 polymer ?
#
loop_
_entity_poly.entity_id
_entity_poly.type
_entity_poly.pdbx_seq_one_letter_code
_entity_poly.pdbx_strand_id
1 'polypeptide(L)'
;MLFNSYEFIFFFLPFTFFIYFYLLNQRLVTGAKGFLVFASLFFYSWWNIVYLPLILSSMLFNYVIGNSLNENFTKVKVSKRTLLIFGIIANISLLGYFKYSDFFIENFNLAFDGSVPLLHLALPLAISFFTFQQIAYLVDSYRGETSEYDFLNYALFVTFFPQLIAGPIVHHAEMMPQFANKWNLAKNYKNIATGLFIFSIGLFKKVVIADTFAVWATNGFDKAETLNLLEAWATSLSYTFQLYFDFSGYTDMAIGAALLFNIKLPINFNSPYKATSIQDFWRRWHITLSRFLKDYIYIPLGGNRQGTFRTSTNLMATFILGGIWHGAGWTFVFWGFLHGVALVVNHIWKSLGFKLPTILAWFITFNFVNIAWIFFRAKEWDDAIKVLHGMFFGKILIDSHWQNKLDFLNINFGPWLQNINAKNEIFIWLLAAFILIYLKNTTQLSKQFTLNLNYLLVTLLLFIVAYGGLNEFSEFLYFNF
;
A
#
# COMPACT_ATOMS: atom_id res chain seq x y z
N MET A 1 -2.38 -3.34 -16.04
CA MET A 1 -3.67 -2.67 -16.27
C MET A 1 -4.13 -2.08 -14.94
N LEU A 2 -4.82 -0.93 -14.92
CA LEU A 2 -5.25 -0.30 -13.66
C LEU A 2 -6.67 -0.74 -13.28
N PHE A 3 -6.96 -0.89 -11.99
CA PHE A 3 -8.30 -1.30 -11.54
C PHE A 3 -9.39 -0.24 -11.77
N ASN A 4 -9.00 1.03 -11.81
CA ASN A 4 -9.85 2.17 -12.16
C ASN A 4 -9.85 2.46 -13.67
N SER A 5 -9.64 1.46 -14.54
CA SER A 5 -9.70 1.63 -15.99
C SER A 5 -10.92 0.97 -16.61
N TYR A 6 -11.40 1.52 -17.73
CA TYR A 6 -12.54 0.95 -18.46
C TYR A 6 -12.23 -0.47 -18.96
N GLU A 7 -11.00 -0.68 -19.44
CA GLU A 7 -10.50 -1.97 -19.91
C GLU A 7 -10.56 -3.01 -18.79
N PHE A 8 -10.19 -2.64 -17.57
CA PHE A 8 -10.25 -3.57 -16.44
C PHE A 8 -11.69 -3.89 -16.04
N ILE A 9 -12.49 -2.86 -15.79
CA ILE A 9 -13.82 -2.98 -15.17
C ILE A 9 -14.80 -3.67 -16.10
N PHE A 10 -14.81 -3.31 -17.39
CA PHE A 10 -15.85 -3.76 -18.32
C PHE A 10 -15.41 -4.90 -19.23
N PHE A 11 -14.11 -5.11 -19.45
CA PHE A 11 -13.61 -6.14 -20.35
C PHE A 11 -12.85 -7.24 -19.61
N PHE A 12 -11.70 -6.91 -19.01
CA PHE A 12 -10.81 -7.91 -18.40
C PHE A 12 -11.48 -8.67 -17.26
N LEU A 13 -12.02 -7.97 -16.25
CA LEU A 13 -12.57 -8.61 -15.05
C LEU A 13 -13.80 -9.50 -15.37
N PRO A 14 -14.81 -9.03 -16.14
CA PRO A 14 -15.93 -9.89 -16.54
C PRO A 14 -15.48 -11.09 -17.38
N PHE A 15 -14.59 -10.87 -18.36
CA PHE A 15 -14.08 -11.94 -19.24
C PHE A 15 -13.35 -13.02 -18.43
N THR A 16 -12.44 -12.62 -17.55
CA THR A 16 -11.72 -13.55 -16.67
C THR A 16 -12.66 -14.30 -15.74
N PHE A 17 -13.66 -13.61 -15.15
CA PHE A 17 -14.66 -14.24 -14.30
C PHE A 17 -15.47 -15.31 -15.05
N PHE A 18 -16.03 -14.98 -16.21
CA PHE A 18 -16.90 -15.89 -16.95
C PHE A 18 -16.15 -17.13 -17.46
N ILE A 19 -14.95 -16.96 -18.00
CA ILE A 19 -14.15 -18.09 -18.48
C ILE A 19 -13.70 -18.98 -17.32
N TYR A 20 -13.25 -18.39 -16.21
CA TYR A 20 -12.84 -19.16 -15.05
C TYR A 20 -13.96 -20.08 -14.55
N PHE A 21 -15.15 -19.54 -14.32
CA PHE A 21 -16.27 -20.35 -13.86
C PHE A 21 -16.86 -21.26 -14.95
N TYR A 22 -16.71 -20.92 -16.24
CA TYR A 22 -17.05 -21.83 -17.33
C TYR A 22 -16.16 -23.08 -17.29
N LEU A 23 -14.84 -22.93 -17.17
CA LEU A 23 -13.90 -24.04 -17.08
C LEU A 23 -14.16 -24.90 -15.83
N LEU A 24 -14.47 -24.28 -14.69
CA LEU A 24 -14.86 -25.00 -13.48
C LEU A 24 -16.16 -25.80 -13.66
N ASN A 25 -17.15 -25.25 -14.36
CA ASN A 25 -18.39 -25.96 -14.66
C ASN A 25 -18.16 -27.18 -15.57
N GLN A 26 -17.17 -27.12 -16.46
CA GLN A 26 -16.70 -28.26 -17.26
C GLN A 26 -15.80 -29.23 -16.48
N ARG A 27 -15.66 -29.05 -15.16
CA ARG A 27 -14.79 -29.85 -14.27
C ARG A 27 -13.29 -29.74 -14.61
N LEU A 28 -12.88 -28.75 -15.39
CA LEU A 28 -11.48 -28.50 -15.78
C LEU A 28 -10.77 -27.64 -14.74
N VAL A 29 -10.63 -28.13 -13.50
CA VAL A 29 -10.06 -27.36 -12.38
C VAL A 29 -8.63 -26.89 -12.67
N THR A 30 -7.76 -27.77 -13.17
CA THR A 30 -6.39 -27.42 -13.56
C THR A 30 -6.38 -26.40 -14.70
N GLY A 31 -7.28 -26.55 -15.69
CA GLY A 31 -7.44 -25.59 -16.78
C GLY A 31 -7.88 -24.21 -16.28
N ALA A 32 -8.79 -24.16 -15.31
CA ALA A 32 -9.24 -22.91 -14.69
C ALA A 32 -8.11 -22.19 -13.93
N LYS A 33 -7.26 -22.94 -13.20
CA LYS A 33 -6.05 -22.39 -12.55
C LYS A 33 -5.04 -21.87 -13.59
N GLY A 34 -4.77 -22.65 -14.64
CA GLY A 34 -3.89 -22.25 -15.74
C GLY A 34 -4.38 -20.99 -16.45
N PHE A 35 -5.69 -20.89 -16.69
CA PHE A 35 -6.30 -19.70 -17.24
C PHE A 35 -6.16 -18.48 -16.33
N LEU A 36 -6.33 -18.63 -15.00
CA LEU A 36 -6.10 -17.52 -14.07
C LEU A 36 -4.64 -17.05 -14.05
N VAL A 37 -3.68 -17.98 -14.13
CA VAL A 37 -2.26 -17.61 -14.26
C VAL A 37 -2.02 -16.83 -15.55
N PHE A 38 -2.54 -17.33 -16.68
CA PHE A 38 -2.43 -16.64 -17.97
C PHE A 38 -3.06 -15.24 -17.93
N ALA A 39 -4.30 -15.13 -17.45
CA ALA A 39 -5.00 -13.86 -17.33
C ALA A 39 -4.23 -12.88 -16.42
N SER A 40 -3.60 -13.38 -15.36
CA SER A 40 -2.86 -12.53 -14.45
C SER A 40 -1.51 -12.06 -15.00
N LEU A 41 -0.81 -12.92 -15.75
CA LEU A 41 0.38 -12.53 -16.50
C LEU A 41 0.03 -11.52 -17.59
N PHE A 42 -1.10 -11.69 -18.29
CA PHE A 42 -1.59 -10.70 -19.25
C PHE A 42 -1.88 -9.35 -18.59
N PHE A 43 -2.56 -9.35 -17.44
CA PHE A 43 -2.84 -8.15 -16.65
C PHE A 43 -1.57 -7.40 -16.25
N TYR A 44 -0.53 -8.15 -15.84
CA TYR A 44 0.79 -7.63 -15.52
C TYR A 44 1.49 -7.01 -16.75
N SER A 45 1.56 -7.77 -17.84
CA SER A 45 2.23 -7.37 -19.09
C SER A 45 1.55 -6.22 -19.83
N TRP A 46 0.31 -5.88 -19.46
CA TRP A 46 -0.41 -4.73 -20.02
C TRP A 46 0.34 -3.40 -19.81
N TRP A 47 1.12 -3.27 -18.74
CA TRP A 47 1.96 -2.07 -18.55
C TRP A 47 3.17 -2.09 -19.48
N ASN A 48 3.96 -3.15 -19.44
CA ASN A 48 5.09 -3.34 -20.35
C ASN A 48 5.48 -4.82 -20.44
N ILE A 49 5.39 -5.40 -21.64
CA ILE A 49 5.67 -6.82 -21.89
C ILE A 49 7.14 -7.19 -21.69
N VAL A 50 8.07 -6.23 -21.77
CA VAL A 50 9.52 -6.46 -21.60
C VAL A 50 9.86 -7.02 -20.22
N TYR A 51 9.03 -6.77 -19.21
CA TYR A 51 9.23 -7.29 -17.85
C TYR A 51 8.53 -8.62 -17.57
N LEU A 52 7.83 -9.20 -18.56
CA LEU A 52 7.24 -10.54 -18.41
C LEU A 52 8.30 -11.63 -18.21
N PRO A 53 9.40 -11.68 -18.98
CA PRO A 53 10.49 -12.64 -18.73
C PRO A 53 11.10 -12.48 -17.33
N LEU A 54 11.13 -11.25 -16.79
CA LEU A 54 11.66 -10.99 -15.45
C LEU A 54 10.84 -11.71 -14.37
N ILE A 55 9.52 -11.51 -14.35
CA ILE A 55 8.67 -12.17 -13.35
C ILE A 55 8.66 -13.69 -13.54
N LEU A 56 8.64 -14.19 -14.78
CA LEU A 56 8.66 -15.63 -15.06
C LEU A 56 9.96 -16.30 -14.61
N SER A 57 11.12 -15.69 -14.91
CA SER A 57 12.42 -16.22 -14.49
C SER A 57 12.59 -16.16 -12.97
N SER A 58 12.19 -15.05 -12.34
CA SER A 58 12.17 -14.86 -10.89
C SER A 58 11.26 -15.89 -10.20
N MET A 59 10.08 -16.18 -10.76
CA MET A 59 9.18 -17.21 -10.28
C MET A 59 9.80 -18.61 -10.38
N LEU A 60 10.32 -18.98 -11.56
CA LEU A 60 10.93 -20.29 -11.78
C LEU A 60 12.11 -20.50 -10.83
N PHE A 61 12.98 -19.50 -10.69
CA PHE A 61 14.09 -19.52 -9.74
C PHE A 61 13.63 -19.80 -8.31
N ASN A 62 12.68 -19.00 -7.81
CA ASN A 62 12.19 -19.13 -6.43
C ASN A 62 11.41 -20.43 -6.20
N TYR A 63 10.70 -20.94 -7.21
CA TYR A 63 10.07 -22.25 -7.15
C TYR A 63 11.11 -23.37 -6.98
N VAL A 64 12.17 -23.35 -7.78
CA VAL A 64 13.25 -24.35 -7.71
C VAL A 64 13.96 -24.31 -6.35
N ILE A 65 14.31 -23.11 -5.87
CA ILE A 65 14.96 -22.96 -4.55
C ILE A 65 14.00 -23.38 -3.43
N GLY A 66 12.75 -22.91 -3.44
CA GLY A 66 11.75 -23.25 -2.43
C GLY A 66 11.46 -24.74 -2.35
N ASN A 67 11.33 -25.42 -3.50
CA ASN A 67 11.17 -26.87 -3.54
C ASN A 67 12.42 -27.60 -3.01
N SER A 68 13.62 -27.07 -3.27
CA SER A 68 14.88 -27.64 -2.77
C SER A 68 15.08 -27.47 -1.25
N LEU A 69 14.34 -26.55 -0.61
CA LEU A 69 14.38 -26.36 0.85
C LEU A 69 13.54 -27.39 1.61
N ASN A 70 12.64 -28.09 0.92
CA ASN A 70 11.74 -29.07 1.49
C ASN A 70 12.43 -30.43 1.74
N GLU A 71 12.16 -31.03 2.89
CA GLU A 71 12.68 -32.34 3.33
C GLU A 71 12.36 -33.46 2.36
N ASN A 72 11.16 -33.44 1.80
CA ASN A 72 10.69 -34.47 0.88
C ASN A 72 11.41 -34.46 -0.48
N PHE A 73 12.10 -33.36 -0.82
CA PHE A 73 12.78 -33.17 -2.11
C PHE A 73 14.28 -32.95 -1.97
N THR A 74 14.87 -33.22 -0.79
CA THR A 74 16.30 -33.03 -0.51
C THR A 74 17.18 -34.01 -1.30
N LYS A 75 17.36 -33.77 -2.60
CA LYS A 75 18.37 -34.43 -3.45
C LYS A 75 19.68 -33.64 -3.49
N VAL A 76 19.67 -32.40 -2.99
CA VAL A 76 20.77 -31.43 -3.09
C VAL A 76 21.67 -31.55 -1.85
N LYS A 77 22.99 -31.69 -2.05
CA LYS A 77 24.00 -31.80 -0.97
C LYS A 77 24.29 -30.49 -0.21
N VAL A 78 23.62 -29.40 -0.57
CA VAL A 78 23.84 -28.06 -0.01
C VAL A 78 22.97 -27.88 1.23
N SER A 79 23.49 -27.21 2.27
CA SER A 79 22.70 -26.95 3.48
C SER A 79 21.47 -26.08 3.16
N LYS A 80 20.32 -26.40 3.77
CA LYS A 80 19.08 -25.61 3.62
C LYS A 80 19.29 -24.13 3.94
N ARG A 81 20.12 -23.84 4.95
CA ARG A 81 20.44 -22.45 5.34
C ARG A 81 21.17 -21.70 4.23
N THR A 82 22.13 -22.35 3.57
CA THR A 82 22.85 -21.74 2.44
C THR A 82 21.93 -21.50 1.26
N LEU A 83 21.05 -22.45 0.92
CA LEU A 83 20.05 -22.29 -0.13
C LEU A 83 19.09 -21.13 0.15
N LEU A 84 18.61 -21.01 1.39
CA LEU A 84 17.75 -19.91 1.81
C LEU A 84 18.47 -18.57 1.67
N ILE A 85 19.70 -18.46 2.19
CA ILE A 85 20.51 -17.22 2.11
C ILE A 85 20.74 -16.85 0.65
N PHE A 86 21.09 -17.81 -0.21
CA PHE A 86 21.27 -17.57 -1.64
C PHE A 86 19.99 -17.07 -2.31
N GLY A 87 18.85 -17.71 -2.03
CA GLY A 87 17.57 -17.26 -2.57
C GLY A 87 17.18 -15.85 -2.10
N ILE A 88 17.37 -15.53 -0.83
CA ILE A 88 17.10 -14.19 -0.28
C ILE A 88 18.04 -13.16 -0.94
N ILE A 89 19.35 -13.44 -1.02
CA ILE A 89 20.32 -12.54 -1.66
C ILE A 89 19.95 -12.30 -3.12
N ALA A 90 19.62 -13.33 -3.89
CA ALA A 90 19.24 -13.17 -5.30
C ALA A 90 18.02 -12.25 -5.48
N ASN A 91 16.99 -12.42 -4.64
CA ASN A 91 15.80 -11.58 -4.64
C ASN A 91 16.10 -10.13 -4.24
N ILE A 92 16.88 -9.92 -3.18
CA ILE A 92 17.28 -8.58 -2.73
C ILE A 92 18.19 -7.91 -3.76
N SER A 93 19.10 -8.65 -4.41
CA SER A 93 19.97 -8.11 -5.47
C SER A 93 19.19 -7.68 -6.69
N LEU A 94 18.17 -8.46 -7.09
CA LEU A 94 17.28 -8.08 -8.20
C LEU A 94 16.53 -6.77 -7.89
N LEU A 95 15.98 -6.65 -6.68
CA LEU A 95 15.34 -5.43 -6.22
C LEU A 95 16.36 -4.27 -6.10
N GLY A 96 17.56 -4.56 -5.57
CA GLY A 96 18.71 -3.67 -5.48
C GLY A 96 19.05 -3.01 -6.80
N TYR A 97 19.18 -3.84 -7.84
CA TYR A 97 19.52 -3.40 -9.19
C TYR A 97 18.47 -2.48 -9.80
N PHE A 98 17.19 -2.89 -9.81
CA PHE A 98 16.16 -2.06 -10.46
C PHE A 98 15.76 -0.83 -9.65
N LYS A 99 15.75 -0.94 -8.31
CA LYS A 99 15.18 0.11 -7.45
C LYS A 99 16.20 1.05 -6.83
N TYR A 100 17.41 0.58 -6.53
CA TYR A 100 18.37 1.34 -5.72
C TYR A 100 19.69 1.63 -6.43
N SER A 101 19.89 1.19 -7.67
CA SER A 101 21.14 1.44 -8.41
C SER A 101 21.47 2.93 -8.49
N ASP A 102 20.52 3.77 -8.91
CA ASP A 102 20.76 5.22 -9.03
C ASP A 102 21.03 5.85 -7.66
N PHE A 103 20.28 5.48 -6.62
CA PHE A 103 20.55 5.92 -5.25
C PHE A 103 21.97 5.56 -4.77
N PHE A 104 22.45 4.35 -5.07
CA PHE A 104 23.84 3.97 -4.73
C PHE A 104 24.87 4.74 -5.54
N ILE A 105 24.62 4.99 -6.83
CA ILE A 105 25.50 5.78 -7.69
C ILE A 105 25.57 7.23 -7.21
N GLU A 106 24.43 7.85 -6.88
CA GLU A 106 24.36 9.22 -6.34
C GLU A 106 25.17 9.35 -5.06
N ASN A 107 24.98 8.43 -4.09
CA ASN A 107 25.73 8.47 -2.83
C ASN A 107 27.24 8.19 -3.06
N PHE A 108 27.60 7.33 -4.01
CA PHE A 108 29.00 7.10 -4.37
C PHE A 108 29.64 8.35 -4.98
N ASN A 109 28.96 8.99 -5.92
CA ASN A 109 29.43 10.23 -6.54
C ASN A 109 29.60 11.34 -5.50
N LEU A 110 28.66 11.48 -4.56
CA LEU A 110 28.76 12.45 -3.46
C LEU A 110 29.91 12.14 -2.49
N ALA A 111 30.14 10.87 -2.15
CA ALA A 111 31.14 10.48 -1.15
C ALA A 111 32.58 10.47 -1.67
N PHE A 112 32.77 10.17 -2.96
CA PHE A 112 34.09 9.99 -3.58
C PHE A 112 34.39 10.99 -4.69
N ASP A 113 33.56 12.03 -4.85
CA ASP A 113 33.62 12.99 -5.96
C ASP A 113 33.64 12.28 -7.33
N GLY A 114 32.82 11.22 -7.42
CA GLY A 114 32.69 10.38 -8.60
C GLY A 114 31.80 11.01 -9.67
N SER A 115 31.97 10.59 -10.91
CA SER A 115 31.16 11.01 -12.07
C SER A 115 30.51 9.81 -12.79
N VAL A 116 30.17 8.77 -12.03
CA VAL A 116 29.51 7.58 -12.59
C VAL A 116 28.11 7.99 -13.06
N PRO A 117 27.75 7.76 -14.35
CA PRO A 117 26.44 8.13 -14.86
C PRO A 117 25.33 7.27 -14.23
N LEU A 118 24.18 7.90 -13.98
CA LEU A 118 22.97 7.20 -13.53
C LEU A 118 22.44 6.27 -14.63
N LEU A 119 21.87 5.14 -14.22
CA LEU A 119 21.36 4.14 -15.15
C LEU A 119 19.93 4.46 -15.61
N HIS A 120 19.15 5.16 -14.79
CA HIS A 120 17.75 5.53 -15.08
C HIS A 120 16.91 4.32 -15.52
N LEU A 121 17.08 3.21 -14.80
CA LEU A 121 16.37 1.98 -15.08
C LEU A 121 14.88 2.18 -14.81
N ALA A 122 14.04 1.83 -15.79
CA ALA A 122 12.60 1.80 -15.57
C ALA A 122 12.28 0.69 -14.55
N LEU A 123 11.57 1.08 -13.49
CA LEU A 123 11.13 0.21 -12.41
C LEU A 123 10.08 -0.78 -12.93
N PRO A 124 10.35 -2.11 -12.90
CA PRO A 124 9.34 -3.09 -13.22
C PRO A 124 8.18 -2.98 -12.24
N LEU A 125 6.97 -2.81 -12.76
CA LEU A 125 5.77 -2.76 -11.94
C LEU A 125 5.72 -3.96 -10.98
N ALA A 126 5.31 -3.76 -9.73
CA ALA A 126 5.17 -4.80 -8.72
C ALA A 126 6.46 -5.50 -8.23
N ILE A 127 7.67 -5.11 -8.69
CA ILE A 127 8.92 -5.76 -8.27
C ILE A 127 9.07 -5.87 -6.76
N SER A 128 8.78 -4.78 -6.05
CA SER A 128 8.81 -4.74 -4.59
C SER A 128 7.91 -5.81 -3.94
N PHE A 129 6.70 -6.02 -4.49
CA PHE A 129 5.70 -6.93 -3.92
C PHE A 129 6.02 -8.38 -4.22
N PHE A 130 6.27 -8.73 -5.49
CA PHE A 130 6.55 -10.13 -5.81
C PHE A 130 7.88 -10.59 -5.19
N THR A 131 8.88 -9.71 -5.06
CA THR A 131 10.12 -10.01 -4.34
C THR A 131 9.85 -10.35 -2.88
N PHE A 132 9.00 -9.58 -2.18
CA PHE A 132 8.64 -9.87 -0.78
C PHE A 132 7.86 -11.16 -0.63
N GLN A 133 6.90 -11.40 -1.53
CA GLN A 133 6.11 -12.61 -1.54
C GLN A 133 6.97 -13.86 -1.80
N GLN A 134 7.96 -13.76 -2.69
CA GLN A 134 8.90 -14.84 -2.97
C GLN A 134 9.86 -15.08 -1.80
N ILE A 135 10.39 -14.03 -1.15
CA ILE A 135 11.20 -14.15 0.07
C ILE A 135 10.39 -14.83 1.18
N ALA A 136 9.14 -14.39 1.40
CA ALA A 136 8.24 -15.01 2.37
C ALA A 136 8.06 -16.51 2.06
N TYR A 137 7.79 -16.87 0.80
CA TYR A 137 7.67 -18.26 0.39
C TYR A 137 8.94 -19.08 0.65
N LEU A 138 10.13 -18.55 0.40
CA LEU A 138 11.40 -19.24 0.69
C LEU A 138 11.59 -19.46 2.20
N VAL A 139 11.31 -18.44 3.01
CA VAL A 139 11.44 -18.54 4.47
C VAL A 139 10.40 -19.51 5.05
N ASP A 140 9.15 -19.45 4.59
CA ASP A 140 8.08 -20.36 5.01
C ASP A 140 8.41 -21.80 4.61
N SER A 141 8.96 -22.00 3.41
CA SER A 141 9.43 -23.32 2.94
C SER A 141 10.60 -23.84 3.77
N TYR A 142 11.54 -22.97 4.17
CA TYR A 142 12.62 -23.35 5.08
C TYR A 142 12.11 -23.76 6.47
N ARG A 143 11.03 -23.13 6.94
CA ARG A 143 10.36 -23.45 8.21
C ARG A 143 9.42 -24.66 8.14
N GLY A 144 9.17 -25.20 6.94
CA GLY A 144 8.24 -26.31 6.74
C GLY A 144 6.76 -25.90 6.80
N GLU A 145 6.45 -24.62 6.59
CA GLU A 145 5.10 -24.06 6.67
C GLU A 145 4.33 -24.12 5.33
N THR A 146 5.02 -24.50 4.24
CA THR A 146 4.41 -24.74 2.92
C THR A 146 4.08 -26.21 2.73
N SER A 147 2.98 -26.54 2.04
CA SER A 147 2.46 -27.91 1.93
C SER A 147 2.20 -28.40 0.50
N GLU A 148 2.08 -27.50 -0.48
CA GLU A 148 1.83 -27.82 -1.89
C GLU A 148 2.95 -27.27 -2.77
N TYR A 149 3.59 -28.15 -3.56
CA TYR A 149 4.80 -27.83 -4.34
C TYR A 149 4.57 -27.97 -5.85
N ASP A 150 3.34 -27.75 -6.30
CA ASP A 150 3.02 -27.73 -7.72
C ASP A 150 3.36 -26.35 -8.33
N PHE A 151 4.02 -26.34 -9.49
CA PHE A 151 4.42 -25.10 -10.14
C PHE A 151 3.23 -24.24 -10.53
N LEU A 152 2.11 -24.83 -10.95
CA LEU A 152 0.93 -24.07 -11.33
C LEU A 152 0.29 -23.38 -10.11
N ASN A 153 0.19 -24.05 -8.97
CA ASN A 153 -0.27 -23.43 -7.72
C ASN A 153 0.70 -22.33 -7.26
N TYR A 154 2.01 -22.58 -7.31
CA TYR A 154 3.00 -21.55 -7.00
C TYR A 154 2.89 -20.35 -7.96
N ALA A 155 2.70 -20.61 -9.26
CA ALA A 155 2.52 -19.57 -10.25
C ALA A 155 1.27 -18.73 -9.98
N LEU A 156 0.17 -19.39 -9.62
CA LEU A 156 -1.07 -18.72 -9.23
C LEU A 156 -0.89 -17.90 -7.95
N PHE A 157 -0.19 -18.43 -6.95
CA PHE A 157 0.14 -17.72 -5.72
C PHE A 157 0.86 -16.39 -6.01
N VAL A 158 1.93 -16.43 -6.81
CA VAL A 158 2.69 -15.20 -7.13
C VAL A 158 1.90 -14.27 -8.03
N THR A 159 1.22 -14.79 -9.05
CA THR A 159 0.70 -13.96 -10.14
C THR A 159 -0.71 -13.46 -9.95
N PHE A 160 -1.53 -14.00 -9.04
CA PHE A 160 -2.96 -13.71 -8.97
C PHE A 160 -3.28 -12.21 -9.06
N PHE A 161 -3.88 -11.79 -10.18
CA PHE A 161 -3.99 -10.38 -10.55
C PHE A 161 -4.63 -9.47 -9.50
N PRO A 162 -5.61 -9.90 -8.67
CA PRO A 162 -6.19 -9.03 -7.66
C PRO A 162 -5.16 -8.54 -6.64
N GLN A 163 -4.12 -9.32 -6.36
CA GLN A 163 -3.09 -8.94 -5.40
C GLN A 163 -1.76 -8.50 -6.03
N LEU A 164 -1.50 -8.89 -7.28
CA LEU A 164 -0.15 -8.88 -7.86
C LEU A 164 0.59 -7.54 -7.76
N ILE A 165 -0.07 -6.43 -8.11
CA ILE A 165 0.66 -5.16 -8.25
C ILE A 165 0.88 -4.48 -6.91
N ALA A 166 -0.18 -4.21 -6.17
CA ALA A 166 -0.11 -3.52 -4.87
C ALA A 166 -1.14 -4.04 -3.87
N GLY A 167 -1.57 -5.29 -4.01
CA GLY A 167 -2.58 -5.86 -3.13
C GLY A 167 -2.04 -6.26 -1.76
N PRO A 168 -2.90 -6.82 -0.90
CA PRO A 168 -2.48 -7.34 0.39
C PRO A 168 -1.38 -8.41 0.23
N ILE A 169 -0.32 -8.34 1.05
CA ILE A 169 0.76 -9.36 1.06
C ILE A 169 0.22 -10.63 1.72
N VAL A 170 0.13 -11.71 0.95
CA VAL A 170 -0.41 -13.00 1.38
C VAL A 170 0.67 -14.06 1.63
N HIS A 171 0.35 -15.02 2.50
CA HIS A 171 1.13 -16.24 2.64
C HIS A 171 0.54 -17.36 1.80
N HIS A 172 1.41 -18.26 1.33
CA HIS A 172 1.03 -19.41 0.52
C HIS A 172 0.01 -20.30 1.26
N ALA A 173 0.25 -20.53 2.56
CA ALA A 173 -0.62 -21.33 3.43
C ALA A 173 -2.03 -20.75 3.62
N GLU A 174 -2.21 -19.43 3.45
CA GLU A 174 -3.52 -18.77 3.57
C GLU A 174 -4.32 -18.82 2.25
N MET A 175 -3.60 -18.79 1.12
CA MET A 175 -4.21 -18.58 -0.19
C MET A 175 -4.50 -19.90 -0.93
N MET A 176 -3.53 -20.82 -1.00
CA MET A 176 -3.66 -22.01 -1.84
C MET A 176 -4.77 -22.98 -1.42
N PRO A 177 -5.01 -23.23 -0.11
CA PRO A 177 -6.13 -24.08 0.31
C PRO A 177 -7.49 -23.59 -0.18
N GLN A 178 -7.65 -22.28 -0.43
CA GLN A 178 -8.90 -21.71 -0.95
C GLN A 178 -9.17 -22.13 -2.40
N PHE A 179 -8.15 -22.35 -3.23
CA PHE A 179 -8.30 -22.83 -4.61
C PHE A 179 -8.54 -24.35 -4.70
N ALA A 180 -8.18 -25.10 -3.66
CA ALA A 180 -8.45 -26.53 -3.56
C ALA A 180 -9.85 -26.83 -2.96
N ASN A 181 -10.45 -25.86 -2.28
CA ASN A 181 -11.73 -26.04 -1.59
C ASN A 181 -12.90 -26.20 -2.58
N LYS A 182 -13.61 -27.33 -2.51
CA LYS A 182 -14.79 -27.65 -3.34
C LYS A 182 -15.88 -26.56 -3.30
N TRP A 183 -16.06 -25.89 -2.16
CA TRP A 183 -17.05 -24.82 -2.02
C TRP A 183 -16.71 -23.57 -2.82
N ASN A 184 -15.42 -23.34 -3.11
CA ASN A 184 -14.95 -22.19 -3.88
C ASN A 184 -14.98 -22.46 -5.39
N LEU A 185 -15.15 -23.71 -5.82
CA LEU A 185 -15.23 -24.09 -7.24
C LEU A 185 -16.59 -23.78 -7.88
N ALA A 186 -17.61 -23.47 -7.08
CA ALA A 186 -18.94 -23.09 -7.55
C ALA A 186 -19.15 -21.58 -7.44
N LYS A 187 -20.00 -21.02 -8.31
CA LYS A 187 -20.40 -19.61 -8.23
C LYS A 187 -21.12 -19.35 -6.90
N ASN A 188 -20.65 -18.38 -6.13
CA ASN A 188 -21.29 -17.96 -4.90
C ASN A 188 -21.85 -16.54 -5.07
N TYR A 189 -23.17 -16.44 -5.27
CA TYR A 189 -23.84 -15.16 -5.51
C TYR A 189 -23.67 -14.15 -4.38
N LYS A 190 -23.54 -14.61 -3.12
CA LYS A 190 -23.26 -13.72 -1.98
C LYS A 190 -21.87 -13.12 -2.10
N ASN A 191 -20.86 -13.92 -2.42
CA ASN A 191 -19.49 -13.43 -2.63
C ASN A 191 -19.41 -12.49 -3.84
N ILE A 192 -20.10 -12.81 -4.94
CA ILE A 192 -20.17 -11.95 -6.14
C ILE A 192 -20.72 -10.57 -5.77
N ALA A 193 -21.90 -10.53 -5.15
CA ALA A 193 -22.53 -9.26 -4.78
C ALA A 193 -21.71 -8.47 -3.74
N THR A 194 -21.17 -9.16 -2.73
CA THR A 194 -20.28 -8.53 -1.72
C THR A 194 -19.01 -8.00 -2.37
N GLY A 195 -18.45 -8.74 -3.35
CA GLY A 195 -17.25 -8.36 -4.09
C GLY A 195 -17.49 -7.10 -4.93
N LEU A 196 -18.61 -7.04 -5.67
CA LEU A 196 -19.01 -5.84 -6.42
C LEU A 196 -19.26 -4.63 -5.50
N PHE A 197 -19.86 -4.84 -4.34
CA PHE A 197 -20.06 -3.78 -3.34
C PHE A 197 -18.74 -3.22 -2.81
N ILE A 198 -17.83 -4.10 -2.37
CA ILE A 198 -16.49 -3.72 -1.89
C ILE A 198 -15.70 -3.03 -3.01
N PHE A 199 -15.74 -3.57 -4.23
CA PHE A 199 -15.08 -2.98 -5.39
C PHE A 199 -15.58 -1.56 -5.67
N SER A 200 -16.90 -1.34 -5.61
CA SER A 200 -17.51 -0.02 -5.83
C SER A 200 -17.13 0.99 -4.75
N ILE A 201 -17.02 0.56 -3.49
CA ILE A 201 -16.47 1.41 -2.40
C ILE A 201 -15.02 1.79 -2.71
N GLY A 202 -14.19 0.82 -3.12
CA GLY A 202 -12.79 1.05 -3.42
C GLY A 202 -12.60 2.02 -4.59
N LEU A 203 -13.40 1.85 -5.65
CA LEU A 203 -13.40 2.73 -6.82
C LEU A 203 -13.81 4.17 -6.44
N PHE A 204 -14.86 4.33 -5.63
CA PHE A 204 -15.29 5.64 -5.14
C PHE A 204 -14.20 6.33 -4.31
N LYS A 205 -13.55 5.61 -3.39
CA LYS A 205 -12.45 6.17 -2.58
C LYS A 205 -11.31 6.69 -3.44
N LYS A 206 -10.92 5.95 -4.48
CA LYS A 206 -9.86 6.36 -5.41
C LYS A 206 -10.30 7.58 -6.22
N VAL A 207 -11.34 7.41 -7.04
CA VAL A 207 -11.70 8.37 -8.10
C VAL A 207 -12.32 9.65 -7.55
N VAL A 208 -13.13 9.55 -6.49
CA VAL A 208 -13.88 10.71 -5.97
C VAL A 208 -13.14 11.40 -4.83
N ILE A 209 -12.55 10.65 -3.91
CA ILE A 209 -11.92 11.21 -2.71
C ILE A 209 -10.44 11.47 -2.93
N ALA A 210 -9.67 10.41 -3.25
CA ALA A 210 -8.22 10.49 -3.30
C ALA A 210 -7.75 11.42 -4.42
N ASP A 211 -8.32 11.30 -5.62
CA ASP A 211 -7.92 12.11 -6.77
C ASP A 211 -8.26 13.60 -6.59
N THR A 212 -9.36 13.91 -5.89
CA THR A 212 -9.67 15.29 -5.49
C THR A 212 -8.59 15.88 -4.58
N PHE A 213 -8.18 15.14 -3.53
CA PHE A 213 -7.10 15.59 -2.65
C PHE A 213 -5.73 15.62 -3.34
N ALA A 214 -5.52 14.78 -4.35
CA ALA A 214 -4.27 14.70 -5.11
C ALA A 214 -3.93 16.03 -5.80
N VAL A 215 -4.94 16.79 -6.24
CA VAL A 215 -4.74 18.09 -6.89
C VAL A 215 -4.05 19.06 -5.93
N TRP A 216 -4.60 19.25 -4.72
CA TRP A 216 -4.06 20.18 -3.74
C TRP A 216 -2.72 19.71 -3.16
N ALA A 217 -2.59 18.41 -2.89
CA ALA A 217 -1.33 17.83 -2.44
C ALA A 217 -0.22 18.05 -3.47
N THR A 218 -0.50 17.77 -4.75
CA THR A 218 0.49 17.94 -5.83
C THR A 218 0.88 19.41 -6.02
N ASN A 219 -0.09 20.33 -6.00
CA ASN A 219 0.25 21.75 -6.16
C ASN A 219 1.08 22.27 -4.97
N GLY A 220 0.74 21.88 -3.74
CA GLY A 220 1.49 22.33 -2.56
C GLY A 220 2.89 21.73 -2.43
N PHE A 221 3.06 20.44 -2.76
CA PHE A 221 4.38 19.81 -2.73
C PHE A 221 5.23 20.16 -3.95
N ASP A 222 4.69 20.04 -5.17
CA ASP A 222 5.51 20.03 -6.39
C ASP A 222 5.55 21.38 -7.14
N LYS A 223 4.59 22.29 -6.92
CA LYS A 223 4.48 23.55 -7.70
C LYS A 223 4.66 24.82 -6.89
N ALA A 224 4.14 24.84 -5.66
CA ALA A 224 4.25 25.99 -4.80
C ALA A 224 5.71 26.22 -4.40
N GLU A 225 6.21 27.44 -4.61
CA GLU A 225 7.53 27.85 -4.12
C GLU A 225 7.50 28.14 -2.61
N THR A 226 6.41 28.76 -2.14
CA THR A 226 6.16 29.04 -0.73
C THR A 226 4.72 28.73 -0.37
N LEU A 227 4.48 28.46 0.91
CA LEU A 227 3.15 28.15 1.43
C LEU A 227 2.87 29.04 2.64
N ASN A 228 1.67 29.62 2.67
CA ASN A 228 1.16 30.24 3.88
C ASN A 228 0.68 29.17 4.90
N LEU A 229 0.30 29.58 6.11
CA LEU A 229 -0.07 28.64 7.17
C LEU A 229 -1.22 27.71 6.78
N LEU A 230 -2.28 28.27 6.18
CA LEU A 230 -3.48 27.52 5.81
C LEU A 230 -3.21 26.60 4.62
N GLU A 231 -2.45 27.08 3.63
CA GLU A 231 -2.03 26.28 2.47
C GLU A 231 -1.16 25.10 2.88
N ALA A 232 -0.22 25.29 3.82
CA ALA A 232 0.68 24.25 4.26
C ALA A 232 -0.04 23.13 5.02
N TRP A 233 -0.93 23.50 5.95
CA TRP A 233 -1.79 22.53 6.64
C TRP A 233 -2.74 21.81 5.67
N ALA A 234 -3.35 22.54 4.74
CA ALA A 234 -4.22 21.97 3.73
C ALA A 234 -3.45 21.01 2.80
N THR A 235 -2.24 21.35 2.40
CA THR A 235 -1.35 20.49 1.57
C THR A 235 -1.02 19.19 2.30
N SER A 236 -0.56 19.28 3.54
CA SER A 236 -0.19 18.11 4.35
C SER A 236 -1.39 17.20 4.61
N LEU A 237 -2.53 17.76 5.01
CA LEU A 237 -3.76 16.99 5.25
C LEU A 237 -4.32 16.39 3.96
N SER A 238 -4.25 17.12 2.85
CA SER A 238 -4.68 16.60 1.54
C SER A 238 -3.86 15.37 1.18
N TYR A 239 -2.53 15.40 1.35
CA TYR A 239 -1.72 14.22 1.11
C TYR A 239 -2.06 13.06 2.06
N THR A 240 -2.28 13.34 3.35
CA THR A 240 -2.71 12.32 4.33
C THR A 240 -3.98 11.60 3.88
N PHE A 241 -5.01 12.34 3.47
CA PHE A 241 -6.26 11.73 3.00
C PHE A 241 -6.12 11.08 1.63
N GLN A 242 -5.39 11.69 0.69
CA GLN A 242 -5.06 11.10 -0.60
C GLN A 242 -4.42 9.72 -0.40
N LEU A 243 -3.32 9.65 0.34
CA LEU A 243 -2.56 8.42 0.57
C LEU A 243 -3.45 7.30 1.16
N TYR A 244 -4.30 7.64 2.13
CA TYR A 244 -5.20 6.66 2.73
C TYR A 244 -6.30 6.18 1.79
N PHE A 245 -7.02 7.10 1.13
CA PHE A 245 -8.15 6.72 0.29
C PHE A 245 -7.72 6.11 -1.05
N ASP A 246 -6.57 6.52 -1.59
CA ASP A 246 -5.96 5.90 -2.78
C ASP A 246 -5.62 4.43 -2.49
N PHE A 247 -4.84 4.19 -1.43
CA PHE A 247 -4.32 2.85 -1.17
C PHE A 247 -5.36 1.94 -0.51
N SER A 248 -6.21 2.46 0.37
CA SER A 248 -7.36 1.68 0.87
C SER A 248 -8.39 1.43 -0.23
N GLY A 249 -8.54 2.34 -1.19
CA GLY A 249 -9.36 2.14 -2.39
C GLY A 249 -8.83 1.02 -3.28
N TYR A 250 -7.52 1.02 -3.56
CA TYR A 250 -6.86 -0.05 -4.30
C TYR A 250 -7.06 -1.42 -3.63
N THR A 251 -6.78 -1.50 -2.33
CA THR A 251 -6.89 -2.78 -1.60
C THR A 251 -8.33 -3.24 -1.43
N ASP A 252 -9.31 -2.33 -1.34
CA ASP A 252 -10.73 -2.70 -1.41
C ASP A 252 -11.08 -3.26 -2.79
N MET A 253 -10.65 -2.62 -3.90
CA MET A 253 -10.85 -3.17 -5.25
C MET A 253 -10.20 -4.54 -5.42
N ALA A 254 -8.98 -4.74 -4.92
CA ALA A 254 -8.30 -6.03 -4.88
C ALA A 254 -9.11 -7.11 -4.14
N ILE A 255 -9.58 -6.80 -2.92
CA ILE A 255 -10.40 -7.71 -2.10
C ILE A 255 -11.72 -8.01 -2.81
N GLY A 256 -12.38 -6.99 -3.37
CA GLY A 256 -13.63 -7.14 -4.10
C GLY A 256 -13.49 -8.04 -5.33
N ALA A 257 -12.45 -7.80 -6.14
CA ALA A 257 -12.14 -8.61 -7.31
C ALA A 257 -11.82 -10.06 -6.93
N ALA A 258 -10.96 -10.30 -5.93
CA ALA A 258 -10.64 -11.65 -5.46
C ALA A 258 -11.88 -12.40 -4.94
N LEU A 259 -12.78 -11.69 -4.27
CA LEU A 259 -14.00 -12.29 -3.73
C LEU A 259 -14.96 -12.77 -4.83
N LEU A 260 -14.94 -12.18 -6.02
CA LEU A 260 -15.67 -12.70 -7.18
C LEU A 260 -15.25 -14.13 -7.54
N PHE A 261 -13.97 -14.47 -7.31
CA PHE A 261 -13.39 -15.80 -7.52
C PHE A 261 -13.45 -16.68 -6.25
N ASN A 262 -14.24 -16.29 -5.25
CA ASN A 262 -14.35 -16.94 -3.93
C ASN A 262 -13.05 -16.95 -3.11
N ILE A 263 -12.08 -16.11 -3.44
CA ILE A 263 -10.82 -16.00 -2.72
C ILE A 263 -10.87 -14.82 -1.76
N LYS A 264 -10.63 -15.08 -0.48
CA LYS A 264 -10.58 -14.06 0.57
C LYS A 264 -9.14 -13.63 0.79
N LEU A 265 -8.84 -12.40 0.40
CA LEU A 265 -7.58 -11.74 0.72
C LEU A 265 -7.63 -11.13 2.13
N PRO A 266 -6.48 -11.05 2.84
CA PRO A 266 -6.39 -10.36 4.12
C PRO A 266 -6.65 -8.86 3.96
N ILE A 267 -7.16 -8.21 5.01
CA ILE A 267 -7.39 -6.77 5.02
C ILE A 267 -6.08 -6.02 5.20
N ASN A 268 -5.95 -4.87 4.55
CA ASN A 268 -4.77 -4.01 4.69
C ASN A 268 -5.01 -2.78 5.57
N PHE A 269 -6.28 -2.36 5.73
CA PHE A 269 -6.65 -1.17 6.49
C PHE A 269 -7.80 -1.40 7.46
N ASN A 270 -7.70 -0.84 8.66
CA ASN A 270 -8.77 -0.87 9.67
C ASN A 270 -8.93 0.48 10.40
N SER A 271 -9.38 1.49 9.66
CA SER A 271 -9.55 2.88 10.14
C SER A 271 -8.32 3.41 10.88
N PRO A 272 -7.15 3.49 10.22
CA PRO A 272 -5.87 3.81 10.85
C PRO A 272 -5.85 5.18 11.54
N TYR A 273 -6.54 6.18 10.99
CA TYR A 273 -6.60 7.52 11.59
C TYR A 273 -7.51 7.62 12.83
N LYS A 274 -8.13 6.52 13.29
CA LYS A 274 -8.74 6.44 14.62
C LYS A 274 -7.73 6.09 15.73
N ALA A 275 -6.48 5.79 15.37
CA ALA A 275 -5.49 5.29 16.32
C ALA A 275 -5.15 6.30 17.41
N THR A 276 -5.04 5.81 18.64
CA THR A 276 -4.67 6.63 19.82
C THR A 276 -3.23 6.42 20.26
N SER A 277 -2.45 5.65 19.49
CA SER A 277 -1.01 5.48 19.67
C SER A 277 -0.37 5.01 18.38
N ILE A 278 0.92 5.25 18.20
CA ILE A 278 1.63 4.82 16.98
C ILE A 278 1.65 3.30 16.79
N GLN A 279 1.63 2.52 17.88
CA GLN A 279 1.49 1.07 17.80
C GLN A 279 0.09 0.65 17.31
N ASP A 280 -0.96 1.35 17.75
CA ASP A 280 -2.32 1.11 17.27
C ASP A 280 -2.47 1.51 15.79
N PHE A 281 -1.80 2.58 15.36
CA PHE A 281 -1.74 2.99 13.97
C PHE A 281 -1.17 1.88 13.06
N TRP A 282 0.00 1.33 13.39
CA TRP A 282 0.62 0.24 12.60
C TRP A 282 -0.14 -1.09 12.66
N ARG A 283 -1.04 -1.28 13.64
CA ARG A 283 -1.98 -2.42 13.64
C ARG A 283 -3.18 -2.23 12.71
N ARG A 284 -3.35 -1.03 12.15
CA ARG A 284 -4.49 -0.63 11.33
C ARG A 284 -4.08 -0.12 9.94
N TRP A 285 -2.83 0.28 9.76
CA TRP A 285 -2.24 0.77 8.52
C TRP A 285 -1.39 -0.33 7.89
N HIS A 286 -1.59 -0.58 6.59
CA HIS A 286 -0.82 -1.55 5.80
C HIS A 286 -0.53 -2.84 6.58
N ILE A 287 -1.60 -3.46 7.08
CA ILE A 287 -1.53 -4.56 8.07
C ILE A 287 -0.70 -5.72 7.55
N THR A 288 -0.78 -6.01 6.25
CA THR A 288 -0.03 -7.12 5.63
C THR A 288 1.47 -6.83 5.53
N LEU A 289 1.87 -5.60 5.23
CA LEU A 289 3.27 -5.18 5.33
C LEU A 289 3.75 -5.19 6.77
N SER A 290 2.95 -4.68 7.70
CA SER A 290 3.28 -4.69 9.13
C SER A 290 3.49 -6.12 9.64
N ARG A 291 2.67 -7.07 9.17
CA ARG A 291 2.85 -8.51 9.42
C ARG A 291 4.17 -9.01 8.83
N PHE A 292 4.46 -8.70 7.57
CA PHE A 292 5.71 -9.09 6.91
C PHE A 292 6.95 -8.57 7.67
N LEU A 293 7.01 -7.26 7.96
CA LEU A 293 8.11 -6.64 8.70
C LEU A 293 8.29 -7.29 10.08
N LYS A 294 7.18 -7.62 10.74
CA LYS A 294 7.21 -8.31 12.04
C LYS A 294 7.76 -9.73 11.93
N ASP A 295 7.23 -10.54 11.01
CA ASP A 295 7.49 -11.99 10.95
C ASP A 295 8.81 -12.37 10.24
N TYR A 296 9.29 -11.52 9.32
CA TYR A 296 10.49 -11.77 8.51
C TYR A 296 11.69 -10.87 8.84
N ILE A 297 11.50 -9.78 9.59
CA ILE A 297 12.60 -8.88 9.99
C ILE A 297 12.69 -8.81 11.51
N TYR A 298 11.66 -8.28 12.17
CA TYR A 298 11.71 -7.97 13.60
C TYR A 298 11.88 -9.22 14.49
N ILE A 299 11.07 -10.27 14.29
CA ILE A 299 11.16 -11.52 15.07
C ILE A 299 12.51 -12.22 14.85
N PRO A 300 13.01 -12.40 13.61
CA PRO A 300 14.34 -12.94 13.36
C PRO A 300 15.50 -12.16 14.00
N LEU A 301 15.39 -10.82 14.13
CA LEU A 301 16.36 -9.99 14.86
C LEU A 301 16.34 -10.18 16.39
N GLY A 302 15.40 -10.98 16.91
CA GLY A 302 15.23 -11.28 18.33
C GLY A 302 13.95 -10.68 18.92
N GLY A 303 13.21 -9.85 18.19
CA GLY A 303 11.96 -9.23 18.65
C GLY A 303 12.16 -8.46 19.95
N ASN A 304 11.32 -8.78 20.96
CA ASN A 304 11.40 -8.21 22.32
C ASN A 304 12.36 -8.98 23.25
N ARG A 305 13.11 -9.97 22.75
CA ARG A 305 14.05 -10.74 23.58
C ARG A 305 15.28 -9.87 23.88
N GLN A 306 16.01 -10.21 24.95
CA GLN A 306 17.27 -9.53 25.33
C GLN A 306 17.13 -8.06 25.77
N GLY A 307 15.97 -7.67 26.32
CA GLY A 307 15.76 -6.41 27.03
C GLY A 307 15.40 -5.20 26.17
N THR A 308 15.20 -4.04 26.82
CA THR A 308 14.68 -2.82 26.19
C THR A 308 15.60 -2.25 25.11
N PHE A 309 16.92 -2.27 25.34
CA PHE A 309 17.88 -1.73 24.35
C PHE A 309 17.84 -2.49 23.03
N ARG A 310 17.93 -3.84 23.07
CA ARG A 310 17.82 -4.69 21.88
C ARG A 310 16.46 -4.55 21.20
N THR A 311 15.39 -4.44 21.98
CA THR A 311 14.05 -4.17 21.45
C THR A 311 14.01 -2.86 20.66
N SER A 312 14.60 -1.78 21.20
CA SER A 312 14.65 -0.48 20.53
C SER A 312 15.49 -0.52 19.26
N THR A 313 16.65 -1.19 19.27
CA THR A 313 17.48 -1.37 18.07
C THR A 313 16.73 -2.19 17.01
N ASN A 314 16.04 -3.26 17.40
CA ASN A 314 15.27 -4.10 16.49
C ASN A 314 14.10 -3.33 15.86
N LEU A 315 13.39 -2.51 16.64
CA LEU A 315 12.33 -1.64 16.13
C LEU A 315 12.89 -0.61 15.14
N MET A 316 14.00 0.05 15.49
CA MET A 316 14.64 1.02 14.62
C MET A 316 15.09 0.39 13.29
N ALA A 317 15.80 -0.73 13.36
CA ALA A 317 16.25 -1.46 12.17
C ALA A 317 15.07 -1.89 11.29
N THR A 318 13.98 -2.40 11.89
CA THR A 318 12.79 -2.83 11.14
C THR A 318 12.15 -1.67 10.39
N PHE A 319 12.00 -0.50 11.02
CA PHE A 319 11.37 0.65 10.39
C PHE A 319 12.25 1.40 9.40
N ILE A 320 13.57 1.46 9.63
CA ILE A 320 14.52 1.98 8.62
C ILE A 320 14.52 1.08 7.39
N LEU A 321 14.57 -0.25 7.55
CA LEU A 321 14.47 -1.18 6.43
C LEU A 321 13.10 -1.06 5.71
N GLY A 322 12.03 -0.83 6.46
CA GLY A 322 10.71 -0.53 5.90
C GLY A 322 10.68 0.79 5.11
N GLY A 323 11.37 1.83 5.61
CA GLY A 323 11.55 3.10 4.91
C GLY A 323 12.33 2.92 3.60
N ILE A 324 13.50 2.27 3.66
CA ILE A 324 14.29 1.94 2.46
C ILE A 324 13.42 1.18 1.46
N TRP A 325 12.65 0.18 1.92
CA TRP A 325 11.76 -0.57 1.04
C TRP A 325 10.74 0.30 0.31
N HIS A 326 10.25 1.38 0.93
CA HIS A 326 9.28 2.27 0.29
C HIS A 326 9.88 3.11 -0.84
N GLY A 327 11.16 3.49 -0.80
CA GLY A 327 11.74 4.27 -1.89
C GLY A 327 13.22 4.54 -1.72
N ALA A 328 13.86 4.87 -2.84
CA ALA A 328 15.31 5.05 -2.95
C ALA A 328 15.74 6.51 -2.66
N GLY A 329 15.29 7.06 -1.53
CA GLY A 329 15.58 8.45 -1.15
C GLY A 329 15.74 8.64 0.37
N TRP A 330 16.53 9.63 0.76
CA TRP A 330 16.79 9.93 2.18
C TRP A 330 15.54 10.34 2.96
N THR A 331 14.53 10.91 2.29
CA THR A 331 13.24 11.26 2.87
C THR A 331 12.48 10.03 3.37
N PHE A 332 12.52 8.90 2.63
CA PHE A 332 11.94 7.63 3.06
C PHE A 332 12.70 6.98 4.22
N VAL A 333 14.04 7.05 4.20
CA VAL A 333 14.88 6.59 5.32
C VAL A 333 14.54 7.38 6.59
N PHE A 334 14.41 8.70 6.47
CA PHE A 334 14.04 9.57 7.58
C PHE A 334 12.62 9.30 8.07
N TRP A 335 11.66 9.08 7.17
CA TRP A 335 10.31 8.63 7.54
C TRP A 335 10.34 7.32 8.35
N GLY A 336 11.14 6.34 7.93
CA GLY A 336 11.35 5.09 8.67
C GLY A 336 11.96 5.34 10.04
N PHE A 337 12.97 6.21 10.12
CA PHE A 337 13.57 6.64 11.39
C PHE A 337 12.54 7.27 12.34
N LEU A 338 11.72 8.21 11.86
CA LEU A 338 10.68 8.86 12.68
C LEU A 338 9.71 7.83 13.28
N HIS A 339 9.23 6.87 12.48
CA HIS A 339 8.35 5.82 12.97
C HIS A 339 9.05 4.86 13.95
N GLY A 340 10.32 4.55 13.71
CA GLY A 340 11.17 3.80 14.64
C GLY A 340 11.29 4.49 16.00
N VAL A 341 11.63 5.79 16.01
CA VAL A 341 11.70 6.61 17.23
C VAL A 341 10.37 6.63 17.94
N ALA A 342 9.28 6.90 17.22
CA ALA A 342 7.95 6.97 17.82
C ALA A 342 7.53 5.66 18.48
N LEU A 343 7.86 4.51 17.91
CA LEU A 343 7.57 3.21 18.53
C LEU A 343 8.44 2.94 19.76
N VAL A 344 9.71 3.33 19.74
CA VAL A 344 10.57 3.27 20.93
C VAL A 344 10.02 4.15 22.05
N VAL A 345 9.68 5.40 21.75
CA VAL A 345 9.05 6.33 22.69
C VAL A 345 7.74 5.75 23.21
N ASN A 346 6.89 5.18 22.34
CA ASN A 346 5.63 4.57 22.75
C ASN A 346 5.86 3.35 23.67
N HIS A 347 6.88 2.54 23.39
CA HIS A 347 7.23 1.38 24.21
C HIS A 347 7.67 1.81 25.62
N ILE A 348 8.54 2.82 25.72
CA ILE A 348 9.00 3.39 26.99
C ILE A 348 7.83 4.07 27.73
N TRP A 349 7.01 4.85 27.02
CA TRP A 349 5.85 5.50 27.63
C TRP A 349 4.88 4.50 28.27
N LYS A 350 4.66 3.36 27.60
CA LYS A 350 3.83 2.28 28.13
C LYS A 350 4.45 1.60 29.35
N SER A 351 5.77 1.42 29.39
CA SER A 351 6.43 0.82 30.56
C SER A 351 6.39 1.75 31.79
N LEU A 352 6.31 3.06 31.59
CA LEU A 352 6.12 4.04 32.67
C LEU A 352 4.70 4.09 33.22
N GLY A 353 3.71 3.47 32.56
CA GLY A 353 2.33 3.36 33.04
C GLY A 353 1.47 4.63 32.90
N PHE A 354 1.98 5.70 32.28
CA PHE A 354 1.23 6.94 32.08
C PHE A 354 0.10 6.76 31.06
N LYS A 355 -1.12 7.18 31.42
CA LYS A 355 -2.29 7.19 30.53
C LYS A 355 -2.59 8.62 30.09
N LEU A 356 -2.68 8.82 28.78
CA LEU A 356 -3.14 10.08 28.19
C LEU A 356 -4.66 10.03 27.95
N PRO A 357 -5.39 11.15 28.09
CA PRO A 357 -6.77 11.25 27.64
C PRO A 357 -6.90 10.84 26.16
N THR A 358 -7.93 10.10 25.80
CA THR A 358 -8.09 9.49 24.47
C THR A 358 -8.02 10.53 23.34
N ILE A 359 -8.65 11.69 23.52
CA ILE A 359 -8.65 12.77 22.51
C ILE A 359 -7.24 13.33 22.32
N LEU A 360 -6.51 13.56 23.42
CA LEU A 360 -5.13 14.06 23.35
C LEU A 360 -4.19 13.02 22.72
N ALA A 361 -4.32 11.76 23.10
CA ALA A 361 -3.54 10.66 22.54
C ALA A 361 -3.80 10.49 21.03
N TRP A 362 -5.06 10.60 20.62
CA TRP A 362 -5.45 10.63 19.21
C TRP A 362 -4.85 11.84 18.47
N PHE A 363 -5.00 13.05 19.01
CA PHE A 363 -4.50 14.28 18.40
C PHE A 363 -2.98 14.24 18.19
N ILE A 364 -2.22 13.79 19.20
CA ILE A 364 -0.76 13.62 19.10
C ILE A 364 -0.42 12.55 18.05
N THR A 365 -1.10 11.41 18.07
CA THR A 365 -0.83 10.31 17.12
C THR A 365 -1.14 10.73 15.68
N PHE A 366 -2.29 11.36 15.45
CA PHE A 366 -2.72 11.82 14.14
C PHE A 366 -1.76 12.87 13.57
N ASN A 367 -1.40 13.89 14.35
CA ASN A 367 -0.47 14.93 13.89
C ASN A 367 0.94 14.39 13.68
N PHE A 368 1.43 13.48 14.53
CA PHE A 368 2.71 12.80 14.28
C PHE A 368 2.68 12.07 12.93
N VAL A 369 1.63 11.30 12.66
CA VAL A 369 1.47 10.57 11.39
C VAL A 369 1.37 11.54 10.21
N ASN A 370 0.58 12.61 10.33
CA ASN A 370 0.42 13.64 9.30
C ASN A 370 1.76 14.33 8.96
N ILE A 371 2.56 14.65 9.98
CA ILE A 371 3.89 15.25 9.81
C ILE A 371 4.87 14.23 9.19
N ALA A 372 4.85 12.97 9.65
CA ALA A 372 5.67 11.92 9.06
C ALA A 372 5.38 11.77 7.56
N TRP A 373 4.10 11.84 7.14
CA TRP A 373 3.70 11.75 5.74
C TRP A 373 4.28 12.85 4.84
N ILE A 374 4.67 14.01 5.38
CA ILE A 374 5.36 15.05 4.62
C ILE A 374 6.66 14.51 4.03
N PHE A 375 7.46 13.81 4.84
CA PHE A 375 8.71 13.18 4.39
C PHE A 375 8.47 11.99 3.46
N PHE A 376 7.30 11.34 3.55
CA PHE A 376 6.96 10.27 2.62
C PHE A 376 6.54 10.81 1.23
N ARG A 377 6.01 12.03 1.15
CA ARG A 377 5.61 12.67 -0.11
C ARG A 377 6.69 13.52 -0.77
N ALA A 378 7.56 14.12 0.03
CA ALA A 378 8.58 15.04 -0.45
C ALA A 378 9.59 14.32 -1.36
N LYS A 379 9.81 14.87 -2.56
CA LYS A 379 10.81 14.36 -3.51
C LYS A 379 12.20 14.71 -3.02
N GLU A 380 12.34 15.92 -2.51
CA GLU A 380 13.57 16.45 -1.96
C GLU A 380 13.39 16.92 -0.52
N TRP A 381 14.51 17.15 0.16
CA TRP A 381 14.48 17.61 1.56
C TRP A 381 13.87 19.01 1.69
N ASP A 382 14.12 19.88 0.71
CA ASP A 382 13.60 21.25 0.66
C ASP A 382 12.08 21.29 0.53
N ASP A 383 11.46 20.35 -0.19
CA ASP A 383 10.00 20.22 -0.27
C ASP A 383 9.39 19.94 1.11
N ALA A 384 10.01 19.06 1.90
CA ALA A 384 9.55 18.76 3.24
C ALA A 384 9.67 19.97 4.16
N ILE A 385 10.80 20.69 4.09
CA ILE A 385 11.01 21.91 4.89
C ILE A 385 10.02 22.99 4.50
N LYS A 386 9.76 23.20 3.20
CA LYS A 386 8.80 24.19 2.71
C LYS A 386 7.42 24.00 3.37
N VAL A 387 6.92 22.77 3.38
CA VAL A 387 5.61 22.47 4.00
C VAL A 387 5.67 22.65 5.51
N LEU A 388 6.70 22.16 6.20
CA LEU A 388 6.85 22.32 7.65
C LEU A 388 6.97 23.78 8.06
N HIS A 389 7.78 24.56 7.34
CA HIS A 389 7.96 25.98 7.56
C HIS A 389 6.63 26.71 7.40
N GLY A 390 5.87 26.41 6.34
CA GLY A 390 4.52 26.95 6.17
C GLY A 390 3.60 26.60 7.34
N MET A 391 3.61 25.35 7.82
CA MET A 391 2.70 24.91 8.90
C MET A 391 2.95 25.59 10.25
N PHE A 392 4.21 25.89 10.60
CA PHE A 392 4.58 26.41 11.92
C PHE A 392 4.98 27.88 11.93
N PHE A 393 5.47 28.41 10.80
CA PHE A 393 6.00 29.77 10.67
C PHE A 393 5.42 30.54 9.49
N GLY A 394 4.51 29.92 8.72
CA GLY A 394 3.83 30.56 7.60
C GLY A 394 2.98 31.74 8.06
N LYS A 395 2.86 32.76 7.20
CA LYS A 395 1.96 33.89 7.45
C LYS A 395 0.51 33.41 7.44
N ILE A 396 -0.32 33.99 8.30
CA ILE A 396 -1.78 33.81 8.21
C ILE A 396 -2.28 34.78 7.15
N LEU A 397 -2.82 34.23 6.06
CA LEU A 397 -3.51 34.97 5.01
C LEU A 397 -4.98 34.58 5.02
N ILE A 398 -5.87 35.57 4.97
CA ILE A 398 -7.32 35.37 4.89
C ILE A 398 -7.84 36.05 3.63
N ASP A 399 -8.90 35.52 3.04
CA ASP A 399 -9.59 36.13 1.90
C ASP A 399 -9.91 37.62 2.15
N SER A 400 -9.62 38.47 1.16
CA SER A 400 -9.89 39.90 1.23
C SER A 400 -11.38 40.24 1.41
N HIS A 401 -12.29 39.32 1.11
CA HIS A 401 -13.70 39.47 1.43
C HIS A 401 -13.99 39.71 2.92
N TRP A 402 -13.16 39.17 3.82
CA TRP A 402 -13.33 39.30 5.27
C TRP A 402 -12.60 40.49 5.88
N GLN A 403 -11.84 41.26 5.08
CA GLN A 403 -11.01 42.36 5.57
C GLN A 403 -11.82 43.34 6.42
N ASN A 404 -12.95 43.83 5.91
CA ASN A 404 -13.80 44.79 6.61
C ASN A 404 -14.36 44.29 7.95
N LYS A 405 -14.39 42.96 8.19
CA LYS A 405 -14.90 42.36 9.43
C LYS A 405 -13.80 41.98 10.41
N LEU A 406 -12.58 41.71 9.93
CA LEU A 406 -11.48 41.15 10.70
C LEU A 406 -10.25 42.06 10.77
N ASP A 407 -10.34 43.29 10.25
CA ASP A 407 -9.24 44.26 10.24
C ASP A 407 -8.66 44.53 11.64
N PHE A 408 -9.52 44.45 12.67
CA PHE A 408 -9.13 44.61 14.08
C PHE A 408 -8.15 43.55 14.59
N LEU A 409 -8.01 42.41 13.91
CA LEU A 409 -7.09 41.32 14.28
C LEU A 409 -5.67 41.52 13.73
N ASN A 410 -5.42 42.56 12.93
CA ASN A 410 -4.11 42.84 12.31
C ASN A 410 -3.54 41.63 11.54
N ILE A 411 -4.41 40.96 10.76
CA ILE A 411 -4.07 39.79 9.94
C ILE A 411 -3.86 40.25 8.48
N ASN A 412 -3.01 39.54 7.74
CA ASN A 412 -2.79 39.83 6.32
C ASN A 412 -3.98 39.32 5.48
N PHE A 413 -4.47 40.13 4.55
CA PHE A 413 -5.55 39.77 3.63
C PHE A 413 -5.05 39.63 2.20
N GLY A 414 -5.55 38.64 1.45
CA GLY A 414 -5.17 38.39 0.06
C GLY A 414 -5.63 37.03 -0.45
N PRO A 415 -5.23 36.63 -1.68
CA PRO A 415 -5.44 35.28 -2.19
C PRO A 415 -4.76 34.28 -1.24
N TRP A 416 -5.55 33.51 -0.52
CA TRP A 416 -5.07 32.72 0.63
C TRP A 416 -4.91 31.22 0.34
N LEU A 417 -5.35 30.75 -0.84
CA LEU A 417 -5.26 29.35 -1.29
C LEU A 417 -4.71 29.20 -2.72
N GLN A 418 -4.19 30.29 -3.30
CA GLN A 418 -3.82 30.35 -4.71
C GLN A 418 -2.64 29.42 -5.03
N ASN A 419 -1.68 29.25 -4.11
CA ASN A 419 -0.47 28.48 -4.38
C ASN A 419 -0.76 26.99 -4.53
N ILE A 420 -1.86 26.51 -3.93
CA ILE A 420 -2.30 25.11 -4.03
C ILE A 420 -3.43 24.92 -5.05
N ASN A 421 -3.81 25.98 -5.78
CA ASN A 421 -4.95 26.03 -6.70
C ASN A 421 -6.25 25.51 -6.07
N ALA A 422 -6.48 25.84 -4.79
CA ALA A 422 -7.70 25.49 -4.08
C ALA A 422 -8.62 26.71 -3.95
N LYS A 423 -9.91 26.45 -3.80
CA LYS A 423 -10.88 27.42 -3.30
C LYS A 423 -11.47 26.90 -1.99
N ASN A 424 -12.52 27.55 -1.51
CA ASN A 424 -13.15 27.23 -0.23
C ASN A 424 -13.71 25.81 -0.13
N GLU A 425 -13.93 25.09 -1.25
CA GLU A 425 -14.37 23.69 -1.19
C GLU A 425 -13.40 22.76 -0.44
N ILE A 426 -12.12 23.09 -0.36
CA ILE A 426 -11.13 22.26 0.33
C ILE A 426 -11.51 22.03 1.80
N PHE A 427 -12.08 23.01 2.48
CA PHE A 427 -12.51 22.85 3.88
C PHE A 427 -13.71 21.93 4.01
N ILE A 428 -14.62 21.96 3.03
CA ILE A 428 -15.77 21.04 2.98
C ILE A 428 -15.25 19.61 2.80
N TRP A 429 -14.29 19.42 1.89
CA TRP A 429 -13.65 18.12 1.65
C TRP A 429 -12.86 17.61 2.86
N LEU A 430 -12.07 18.47 3.51
CA LEU A 430 -11.35 18.11 4.73
C LEU A 430 -12.32 17.74 5.86
N LEU A 431 -13.38 18.53 6.08
CA LEU A 431 -14.40 18.22 7.07
C LEU A 431 -15.09 16.89 6.76
N ALA A 432 -15.49 16.67 5.50
CA ALA A 432 -16.08 15.43 5.06
C ALA A 432 -15.13 14.24 5.28
N ALA A 433 -13.84 14.38 4.98
CA ALA A 433 -12.83 13.35 5.19
C ALA A 433 -12.67 13.02 6.69
N PHE A 434 -12.64 14.02 7.57
CA PHE A 434 -12.63 13.80 9.02
C PHE A 434 -13.90 13.09 9.51
N ILE A 435 -15.08 13.41 8.97
CA ILE A 435 -16.31 12.67 9.31
C ILE A 435 -16.22 11.22 8.82
N LEU A 436 -15.79 11.02 7.56
CA LEU A 436 -15.69 9.70 6.93
C LEU A 436 -14.77 8.75 7.70
N ILE A 437 -13.64 9.23 8.22
CA ILE A 437 -12.73 8.37 9.01
C ILE A 437 -13.40 7.84 10.28
N TYR A 438 -14.41 8.52 10.84
CA TYR A 438 -15.17 8.06 12.01
C TYR A 438 -16.31 7.10 11.69
N LEU A 439 -16.77 7.05 10.44
CA LEU A 439 -17.80 6.10 10.01
C LEU A 439 -17.30 4.64 9.99
N LYS A 440 -18.22 3.73 9.64
CA LYS A 440 -17.91 2.31 9.46
C LYS A 440 -17.01 2.13 8.23
N ASN A 441 -15.93 1.38 8.38
CA ASN A 441 -15.05 1.06 7.26
C ASN A 441 -15.61 -0.07 6.39
N THR A 442 -14.98 -0.29 5.22
CA THR A 442 -15.39 -1.29 4.23
C THR A 442 -15.55 -2.69 4.82
N THR A 443 -14.63 -3.12 5.69
CA THR A 443 -14.70 -4.44 6.35
C THR A 443 -15.88 -4.57 7.30
N GLN A 444 -16.22 -3.49 8.02
CA GLN A 444 -17.40 -3.47 8.90
C GLN A 444 -18.69 -3.49 8.09
N LEU A 445 -18.73 -2.74 6.98
CA LEU A 445 -19.87 -2.71 6.06
C LEU A 445 -20.08 -4.07 5.39
N SER A 446 -19.00 -4.73 4.94
CA SER A 446 -19.08 -6.04 4.27
C SER A 446 -19.55 -7.16 5.20
N LYS A 447 -19.23 -7.09 6.51
CA LYS A 447 -19.77 -8.04 7.50
C LYS A 447 -21.29 -7.92 7.70
N GLN A 448 -21.84 -6.72 7.50
CA GLN A 448 -23.28 -6.43 7.63
C GLN A 448 -24.03 -6.56 6.30
N PHE A 449 -23.30 -6.80 5.20
CA PHE A 449 -23.86 -6.87 3.86
C PHE A 449 -24.89 -7.98 3.73
N THR A 450 -26.05 -7.63 3.18
CA THR A 450 -27.13 -8.56 2.83
C THR A 450 -27.63 -8.25 1.42
N LEU A 451 -28.12 -9.27 0.73
CA LEU A 451 -28.69 -9.14 -0.62
C LEU A 451 -30.07 -8.49 -0.54
N ASN A 452 -30.10 -7.16 -0.43
CA ASN A 452 -31.34 -6.38 -0.39
C ASN A 452 -31.26 -5.15 -1.31
N LEU A 453 -32.41 -4.53 -1.57
CA LEU A 453 -32.53 -3.39 -2.48
C LEU A 453 -31.69 -2.18 -2.02
N ASN A 454 -31.58 -1.95 -0.71
CA ASN A 454 -30.81 -0.81 -0.18
C ASN A 454 -29.32 -0.93 -0.50
N TYR A 455 -28.71 -2.10 -0.25
CA TYR A 455 -27.31 -2.33 -0.60
C TYR A 455 -27.08 -2.31 -2.10
N LEU A 456 -28.03 -2.79 -2.91
CA LEU A 456 -27.97 -2.66 -4.36
C LEU A 456 -27.94 -1.19 -4.80
N LEU A 457 -28.88 -0.36 -4.31
CA LEU A 457 -28.94 1.06 -4.64
C LEU A 457 -27.68 1.81 -4.20
N VAL A 458 -27.16 1.52 -3.01
CA VAL A 458 -25.90 2.12 -2.54
C VAL A 458 -24.73 1.68 -3.43
N THR A 459 -24.66 0.41 -3.81
CA THR A 459 -23.60 -0.10 -4.69
C THR A 459 -23.64 0.60 -6.06
N LEU A 460 -24.83 0.69 -6.66
CA LEU A 460 -25.04 1.37 -7.94
C LEU A 460 -24.72 2.86 -7.86
N LEU A 461 -25.15 3.54 -6.79
CA LEU A 461 -24.84 4.96 -6.59
C LEU A 461 -23.33 5.20 -6.51
N LEU A 462 -22.62 4.44 -5.66
CA LEU A 462 -21.17 4.54 -5.53
C LEU A 462 -20.47 4.29 -6.87
N PHE A 463 -20.90 3.26 -7.59
CA PHE A 463 -20.33 2.92 -8.89
C PHE A 463 -20.60 3.97 -9.95
N ILE A 464 -21.83 4.50 -10.07
CA ILE A 464 -22.21 5.51 -11.07
C ILE A 464 -21.47 6.83 -10.81
N VAL A 465 -21.38 7.26 -9.55
CA VAL A 465 -20.65 8.49 -9.20
C VAL A 465 -19.16 8.31 -9.49
N ALA A 466 -18.57 7.16 -9.15
CA ALA A 466 -17.18 6.89 -9.46
C ALA A 466 -16.93 6.76 -10.97
N TYR A 467 -17.87 6.18 -11.71
CA TYR A 467 -17.82 6.06 -13.18
C TYR A 467 -17.72 7.44 -13.86
N GLY A 468 -18.49 8.42 -13.37
CA GLY A 468 -18.43 9.80 -13.91
C GLY A 468 -17.05 10.46 -13.78
N GLY A 469 -16.23 10.03 -12.81
CA GLY A 469 -14.87 10.55 -12.60
C GLY A 469 -13.75 9.75 -13.29
N LEU A 470 -14.06 8.66 -14.00
CA LEU A 470 -13.03 7.80 -14.64
C LEU A 470 -12.28 8.45 -15.80
N ASN A 471 -12.79 9.57 -16.34
CA ASN A 471 -12.18 10.24 -17.49
C ASN A 471 -10.85 10.95 -17.16
N GLU A 472 -10.58 11.21 -15.88
CA GLU A 472 -9.32 11.76 -15.40
C GLU A 472 -8.43 10.60 -14.91
N PHE A 473 -7.84 9.86 -15.85
CA PHE A 473 -6.95 8.75 -15.50
C PHE A 473 -5.80 9.23 -14.62
N SER A 474 -5.81 8.81 -13.37
CA SER A 474 -4.71 8.99 -12.43
C SER A 474 -4.12 7.63 -12.06
N GLU A 475 -2.80 7.54 -12.05
CA GLU A 475 -2.11 6.37 -11.52
C GLU A 475 -2.34 6.25 -10.01
N PHE A 476 -2.28 5.02 -9.48
CA PHE A 476 -2.29 4.85 -8.04
C PHE A 476 -0.98 5.37 -7.46
N LEU A 477 -1.07 6.13 -6.38
CA LEU A 477 0.10 6.76 -5.76
C LEU A 477 1.16 5.71 -5.38
N TYR A 478 0.71 4.51 -4.98
CA TYR A 478 1.58 3.42 -4.59
C TYR A 478 2.48 2.90 -5.72
N PHE A 479 2.15 3.15 -6.99
CA PHE A 479 2.95 2.64 -8.12
C PHE A 479 4.22 3.46 -8.34
N ASN A 480 4.29 4.64 -7.72
CA ASN A 480 5.45 5.53 -7.77
C ASN A 480 6.53 5.19 -6.72
N PHE A 481 6.32 4.16 -5.89
CA PHE A 481 7.16 3.81 -4.75
C PHE A 481 7.88 2.48 -4.90
#